data_AF-Q4JAY6-F1
#
_entry.id   AF-Q4JAY6-F1
#
_cell.length_a   1.000
_cell.length_b   1.000
_cell.length_c   1.000
_cell.angle_alpha   90.00
_cell.angle_beta   90.00
_cell.angle_gamma   90.00
#
_symmetry.space_group_name_H-M   'P 1'
#
loop_
_entity.id
_entity.type
_entity.pdbx_description
1 polymer ?
#
loop_
_entity_poly.entity_id
_entity_poly.type
_entity_poly.pdbx_seq_one_letter_code
_entity_poly.pdbx_strand_id
1 'polypeptide(L)'
;MIGDFEIKDEDLAGRIGILETKHGKLETPAFFPVINPVKNEITIQDILSVGFESIITNAFLIKKYIGKEEDLHSILNYNKILMTDSGAYQILQYGDIDVSNVDIVNYETKLKPDIAVILDIPTGLTEDKKEAEKSVESTISRAKEASKFVELSKDEIIWVHPIQGGMYLDLIEYSARIADMNQDYKMLALGSPTVLMQRYEYAPLIDMIYKSKSNVSRGKPFHLFGGGHPHIFAFAVALGVDTFDSASYILYARDHRYMTRERVYRLEELDYFPCSCPICSRYSPKDVMEMPEEQKVRLIALHNLYVIKEEINYIKQSLKEGRLFEYIQQKAYSHPSTFEAFRRILNYSKYLEKYDPRVKGEVKGVFLFDNSSLHRPEVIRHAYTLSKIKQRSKALVLYCSDSKDNPLKNTEDMKNADVYIVLPFYGCVPYNVFFTYPYFQSEMPSTIDKDVIYDLKNKLKEFLSQRSYETVSIIGCEKILHVDSIRGAPVNLLLNKL
;
A
#
# COMPACT_ATOMS: atom_id res chain seq x y z
N MET A 1 -24.85 -1.40 7.87
CA MET A 1 -24.72 -1.49 9.34
C MET A 1 -23.40 -0.84 9.73
N ILE A 2 -23.28 -0.31 10.95
CA ILE A 2 -22.01 0.32 11.38
C ILE A 2 -20.88 -0.72 11.33
N GLY A 3 -19.75 -0.32 10.75
CA GLY A 3 -18.59 -1.16 10.52
C GLY A 3 -18.65 -2.08 9.30
N ASP A 4 -19.72 -2.00 8.48
CA ASP A 4 -19.72 -2.64 7.17
C ASP A 4 -18.66 -1.97 6.28
N PHE A 5 -17.83 -2.79 5.64
CA PHE A 5 -16.78 -2.33 4.74
C PHE A 5 -16.98 -2.93 3.34
N GLU A 6 -17.30 -2.08 2.37
CA GLU A 6 -17.54 -2.49 0.99
C GLU A 6 -16.37 -2.05 0.11
N ILE A 7 -15.77 -2.98 -0.62
CA ILE A 7 -14.73 -2.67 -1.59
C ILE A 7 -15.37 -2.22 -2.90
N LYS A 8 -14.97 -1.05 -3.41
CA LYS A 8 -15.46 -0.48 -4.65
C LYS A 8 -14.52 -0.71 -5.83
N ASP A 9 -13.22 -0.74 -5.54
CA ASP A 9 -12.21 -0.64 -6.57
C ASP A 9 -10.88 -1.19 -6.02
N GLU A 10 -10.09 -1.90 -6.82
CA GLU A 10 -8.90 -2.64 -6.34
C GLU A 10 -7.76 -2.61 -7.36
N ASP A 11 -6.53 -2.55 -6.89
CA ASP A 11 -5.32 -2.72 -7.69
C ASP A 11 -4.19 -3.22 -6.77
N LEU A 12 -3.46 -4.25 -7.21
CA LEU A 12 -2.62 -5.08 -6.34
C LEU A 12 -3.42 -5.62 -5.14
N ALA A 13 -2.89 -5.52 -3.90
CA ALA A 13 -3.68 -5.78 -2.69
C ALA A 13 -4.37 -4.52 -2.13
N GLY A 14 -4.17 -3.37 -2.79
CA GLY A 14 -4.76 -2.09 -2.42
C GLY A 14 -6.21 -1.98 -2.88
N ARG A 15 -6.97 -1.11 -2.21
CA ARG A 15 -8.41 -0.98 -2.45
C ARG A 15 -8.95 0.39 -2.06
N ILE A 16 -9.93 0.84 -2.84
CA ILE A 16 -10.88 1.88 -2.43
C ILE A 16 -12.07 1.16 -1.82
N GLY A 17 -12.33 1.42 -0.55
CA GLY A 17 -13.49 0.89 0.14
C GLY A 17 -14.29 1.97 0.83
N ILE A 18 -15.52 1.64 1.20
CA ILE A 18 -16.43 2.50 1.94
C ILE A 18 -16.72 1.82 3.28
N LEU A 19 -16.28 2.45 4.37
CA LEU A 19 -16.60 2.03 5.73
C LEU A 19 -17.79 2.86 6.24
N GLU A 20 -18.88 2.18 6.59
CA GLU A 20 -20.06 2.81 7.18
C GLU A 20 -19.81 3.10 8.68
N THR A 21 -19.81 4.37 9.08
CA THR A 21 -19.69 4.80 10.48
C THR A 21 -20.99 5.46 10.96
N LYS A 22 -21.05 5.85 12.24
CA LYS A 22 -22.23 6.49 12.82
C LYS A 22 -22.51 7.87 12.20
N HIS A 23 -21.45 8.65 11.97
CA HIS A 23 -21.53 10.03 11.49
C HIS A 23 -21.12 10.23 10.03
N GLY A 24 -20.92 9.15 9.27
CA GLY A 24 -20.64 9.26 7.84
C GLY A 24 -20.12 7.99 7.18
N LYS A 25 -19.70 8.15 5.93
CA LYS A 25 -19.04 7.10 5.16
C LYS A 25 -17.59 7.47 4.94
N LEU A 26 -16.67 6.62 5.40
CA LEU A 26 -15.24 6.82 5.19
C LEU A 26 -14.80 6.12 3.91
N GLU A 27 -14.37 6.89 2.90
CA GLU A 27 -13.76 6.32 1.71
C GLU A 27 -12.24 6.11 1.91
N THR A 28 -11.80 4.85 1.85
CA THR A 28 -10.39 4.45 1.95
C THR A 28 -9.70 4.45 0.58
N PRO A 29 -8.36 4.58 0.47
CA PRO A 29 -7.43 4.87 1.55
C PRO A 29 -7.69 6.23 2.20
N ALA A 30 -7.63 6.32 3.53
CA ALA A 30 -7.90 7.57 4.25
C ALA A 30 -6.78 7.93 5.24
N PHE A 31 -6.62 9.22 5.50
CA PHE A 31 -5.69 9.73 6.50
C PHE A 31 -6.48 10.48 7.57
N PHE A 32 -6.15 10.22 8.83
CA PHE A 32 -6.70 10.87 10.01
C PHE A 32 -5.66 11.82 10.60
N PRO A 33 -5.79 13.16 10.40
CA PRO A 33 -4.96 14.12 11.10
C PRO A 33 -5.17 13.98 12.61
N VAL A 34 -4.07 13.81 13.35
CA VAL A 34 -4.11 13.73 14.81
C VAL A 34 -4.26 15.13 15.39
N ILE A 35 -5.37 15.37 16.08
CA ILE A 35 -5.62 16.61 16.81
C ILE A 35 -5.22 16.47 18.28
N ASN A 36 -4.49 17.46 18.78
CA ASN A 36 -4.20 17.57 20.21
C ASN A 36 -5.30 18.43 20.86
N PRO A 37 -6.09 17.90 21.80
CA PRO A 37 -7.22 18.63 22.37
C PRO A 37 -6.83 19.83 23.25
N VAL A 38 -5.54 19.96 23.58
CA VAL A 38 -5.00 21.02 24.43
C VAL A 38 -4.32 22.13 23.63
N LYS A 39 -3.91 21.85 22.38
CA LYS A 39 -3.14 22.79 21.55
C LYS A 39 -3.94 23.24 20.32
N ASN A 40 -3.93 24.54 20.05
CA ASN A 40 -4.78 25.18 19.03
C ASN A 40 -4.02 25.74 17.81
N GLU A 41 -2.80 25.28 17.49
CA GLU A 41 -2.04 25.84 16.35
C GLU A 41 -2.75 25.60 15.00
N ILE A 42 -3.45 24.46 14.89
CA ILE A 42 -4.30 24.10 13.77
C ILE A 42 -5.66 23.68 14.33
N THR A 43 -6.70 24.39 13.91
CA THR A 43 -8.07 24.10 14.35
C THR A 43 -8.69 22.98 13.53
N ILE A 44 -9.77 22.39 14.02
CA ILE A 44 -10.57 21.42 13.27
C ILE A 44 -11.11 22.04 11.96
N GLN A 45 -11.45 23.34 11.98
CA GLN A 45 -11.93 24.04 10.80
C GLN A 45 -10.85 24.17 9.72
N ASP A 46 -9.59 24.33 10.13
CA ASP A 46 -8.46 24.34 9.20
C ASP A 46 -8.28 22.99 8.51
N ILE A 47 -8.36 21.91 9.28
CA ILE A 47 -8.28 20.53 8.77
C ILE A 47 -9.44 20.26 7.79
N LEU A 48 -10.66 20.69 8.13
CA LEU A 48 -11.82 20.63 7.25
C LEU A 48 -11.61 21.44 5.96
N SER A 49 -10.99 22.61 6.04
CA SER A 49 -10.74 23.47 4.87
C SER A 49 -9.79 22.82 3.84
N VAL A 50 -8.90 21.94 4.29
CA VAL A 50 -8.03 21.13 3.42
C VAL A 50 -8.80 19.97 2.77
N GLY A 51 -9.95 19.59 3.33
CA GLY A 51 -10.80 18.50 2.83
C GLY A 51 -10.60 17.17 3.56
N PHE A 52 -10.12 17.19 4.81
CA PHE A 52 -10.14 16.02 5.69
C PHE A 52 -11.45 16.00 6.49
N GLU A 53 -12.30 15.01 6.22
CA GLU A 53 -13.60 14.80 6.87
C GLU A 53 -13.54 13.78 8.01
N SER A 54 -12.34 13.31 8.33
CA SER A 54 -12.06 12.35 9.37
C SER A 54 -10.84 12.79 10.16
N ILE A 55 -10.91 12.77 11.49
CA ILE A 55 -9.80 13.15 12.39
C ILE A 55 -9.68 12.13 13.53
N ILE A 56 -8.51 12.09 14.14
CA ILE A 56 -8.25 11.25 15.32
C ILE A 56 -7.81 12.12 16.50
N THR A 57 -8.24 11.78 17.71
CA THR A 57 -7.71 12.35 18.95
C THR A 57 -7.34 11.27 19.94
N ASN A 58 -6.82 11.65 21.10
CA ASN A 58 -6.37 10.71 22.11
C ASN A 58 -7.30 10.76 23.32
N ALA A 59 -8.02 9.65 23.57
CA ALA A 59 -9.01 9.54 24.64
C ALA A 59 -8.39 9.77 26.02
N PHE A 60 -7.15 9.33 26.25
CA PHE A 60 -6.43 9.56 27.50
C PHE A 60 -6.18 11.07 27.74
N LEU A 61 -5.77 11.82 26.71
CA LEU A 61 -5.61 13.27 26.83
C LEU A 61 -6.95 13.98 27.07
N ILE A 62 -8.02 13.56 26.39
CA ILE A 62 -9.36 14.09 26.64
C ILE A 62 -9.78 13.85 28.09
N LYS A 63 -9.60 12.63 28.61
CA LYS A 63 -9.88 12.29 30.01
C LYS A 63 -9.07 13.14 30.99
N LYS A 64 -7.78 13.31 30.73
CA LYS A 64 -6.85 14.00 31.62
C LYS A 64 -7.07 15.52 31.68
N TYR A 65 -7.33 16.15 30.55
CA TYR A 65 -7.36 17.62 30.46
C TYR A 65 -8.77 18.22 30.37
N ILE A 66 -9.75 17.48 29.84
CA ILE A 66 -11.14 17.94 29.72
C ILE A 66 -12.00 17.30 30.81
N GLY A 67 -11.83 15.99 31.05
CA GLY A 67 -12.49 15.27 32.15
C GLY A 67 -14.01 15.15 32.06
N LYS A 68 -14.61 15.50 30.90
CA LYS A 68 -16.04 15.37 30.66
C LYS A 68 -16.39 13.99 30.13
N GLU A 69 -17.36 13.34 30.76
CA GLU A 69 -17.99 12.11 30.25
C GLU A 69 -19.20 12.45 29.36
N GLU A 70 -18.99 13.31 28.37
CA GLU A 70 -19.98 13.72 27.37
C GLU A 70 -19.63 13.15 26.00
N ASP A 71 -20.57 13.21 25.06
CA ASP A 71 -20.34 12.83 23.67
C ASP A 71 -19.19 13.65 23.04
N LEU A 72 -18.21 12.96 22.45
CA LEU A 72 -16.98 13.55 21.91
C LEU A 72 -17.26 14.55 20.78
N HIS A 73 -18.28 14.30 19.97
CA HIS A 73 -18.69 15.22 18.89
C HIS A 73 -19.13 16.56 19.47
N SER A 74 -19.80 16.53 20.64
CA SER A 74 -20.20 17.75 21.36
C SER A 74 -19.00 18.45 21.98
N ILE A 75 -18.07 17.69 22.60
CA ILE A 75 -16.84 18.23 23.20
C ILE A 75 -15.99 18.96 22.15
N LEU A 76 -15.85 18.39 20.95
CA LEU A 76 -15.02 18.94 19.88
C LEU A 76 -15.79 19.86 18.92
N ASN A 77 -17.11 20.01 19.09
CA ASN A 77 -18.00 20.68 18.15
C ASN A 77 -17.76 20.20 16.70
N TYR A 78 -17.76 18.88 16.51
CA TYR A 78 -17.43 18.24 15.23
C TYR A 78 -18.37 17.08 14.95
N ASN A 79 -19.04 17.10 13.80
CA ASN A 79 -20.12 16.16 13.47
C ASN A 79 -19.79 15.22 12.29
N LYS A 80 -18.51 15.05 11.96
CA LYS A 80 -18.04 14.04 11.00
C LYS A 80 -17.26 12.94 11.71
N ILE A 81 -16.52 12.12 10.97
CA ILE A 81 -15.95 10.86 11.46
C ILE A 81 -14.83 11.12 12.47
N LEU A 82 -15.01 10.64 13.70
CA LEU A 82 -14.04 10.74 14.79
C LEU A 82 -13.46 9.38 15.18
N MET A 83 -12.13 9.29 15.16
CA MET A 83 -11.41 8.17 15.74
C MET A 83 -10.77 8.58 17.08
N THR A 84 -10.66 7.64 18.02
CA THR A 84 -9.86 7.82 19.22
C THR A 84 -8.75 6.76 19.34
N ASP A 85 -7.59 7.20 19.78
CA ASP A 85 -6.52 6.37 20.32
C ASP A 85 -6.66 6.31 21.85
N SER A 86 -6.48 5.13 22.44
CA SER A 86 -6.57 4.84 23.88
C SER A 86 -5.42 5.44 24.70
N GLY A 87 -4.33 5.83 24.04
CA GLY A 87 -3.15 6.37 24.70
C GLY A 87 -1.96 5.42 24.75
N ALA A 88 -1.99 4.37 23.94
CA ALA A 88 -0.86 3.45 23.81
C ALA A 88 0.43 4.17 23.37
N TYR A 89 0.33 5.24 22.58
CA TYR A 89 1.51 6.05 22.24
C TYR A 89 2.17 6.70 23.46
N GLN A 90 1.41 7.10 24.49
CA GLN A 90 1.98 7.62 25.74
C GLN A 90 2.71 6.51 26.52
N ILE A 91 2.22 5.27 26.49
CA ILE A 91 2.95 4.12 27.05
C ILE A 91 4.29 3.94 26.32
N LEU A 92 4.27 4.01 24.97
CA LEU A 92 5.50 3.87 24.17
C LEU A 92 6.53 4.99 24.46
N GLN A 93 6.07 6.22 24.73
CA GLN A 93 6.95 7.37 24.97
C GLN A 93 7.41 7.52 26.43
N TYR A 94 6.53 7.23 27.39
CA TYR A 94 6.74 7.53 28.80
C TYR A 94 6.80 6.29 29.72
N GLY A 95 6.59 5.09 29.15
CA GLY A 95 6.70 3.80 29.84
C GLY A 95 5.42 3.33 30.53
N ASP A 96 4.63 4.25 31.09
CA ASP A 96 3.38 3.90 31.76
C ASP A 96 2.34 5.02 31.67
N ILE A 97 1.06 4.64 31.79
CA ILE A 97 -0.06 5.56 31.97
C ILE A 97 -0.92 5.11 33.15
N ASP A 98 -1.37 6.07 33.95
CA ASP A 98 -2.23 5.82 35.12
C ASP A 98 -3.70 5.64 34.69
N VAL A 99 -3.95 4.66 33.81
CA VAL A 99 -5.31 4.25 33.41
C VAL A 99 -5.34 2.78 33.04
N SER A 100 -6.34 2.04 33.55
CA SER A 100 -6.54 0.64 33.15
C SER A 100 -7.21 0.55 31.78
N ASN A 101 -7.09 -0.62 31.14
CA ASN A 101 -7.76 -0.91 29.86
C ASN A 101 -9.29 -0.81 29.98
N VAL A 102 -9.88 -1.35 31.05
CA VAL A 102 -11.34 -1.25 31.30
C VAL A 102 -11.76 0.21 31.47
N ASP A 103 -10.98 1.00 32.22
CA ASP A 103 -11.35 2.39 32.50
C ASP A 103 -11.33 3.27 31.26
N ILE A 104 -10.38 3.04 30.34
CA ILE A 104 -10.31 3.80 29.09
C ILE A 104 -11.35 3.33 28.09
N VAL A 105 -11.58 2.02 27.93
CA VAL A 105 -12.62 1.49 27.03
C VAL A 105 -14.02 1.90 27.49
N ASN A 106 -14.28 1.86 28.79
CA ASN A 106 -15.55 2.36 29.36
C ASN A 106 -15.69 3.87 29.13
N TYR A 107 -14.60 4.63 29.25
CA TYR A 107 -14.62 6.06 28.96
C TYR A 107 -14.88 6.34 27.49
N GLU A 108 -14.22 5.64 26.56
CA GLU A 108 -14.49 5.74 25.11
C GLU A 108 -15.93 5.35 24.76
N THR A 109 -16.50 4.35 25.44
CA THR A 109 -17.92 3.99 25.28
C THR A 109 -18.86 5.15 25.63
N LYS A 110 -18.51 5.97 26.62
CA LYS A 110 -19.25 7.19 26.99
C LYS A 110 -18.98 8.34 26.01
N LEU A 111 -17.75 8.46 25.53
CA LEU A 111 -17.36 9.45 24.52
C LEU A 111 -18.02 9.20 23.16
N LYS A 112 -18.37 7.95 22.83
CA LYS A 112 -19.03 7.56 21.58
C LYS A 112 -18.33 8.05 20.29
N PRO A 113 -17.00 7.86 20.14
CA PRO A 113 -16.36 8.10 18.85
C PRO A 113 -16.92 7.14 17.78
N ASP A 114 -16.76 7.46 16.50
CA ASP A 114 -17.12 6.55 15.41
C ASP A 114 -16.24 5.29 15.39
N ILE A 115 -14.95 5.47 15.69
CA ILE A 115 -13.93 4.42 15.70
C ILE A 115 -13.13 4.54 17.01
N ALA A 116 -12.98 3.45 17.75
CA ALA A 116 -12.22 3.42 19.00
C ALA A 116 -11.19 2.30 18.99
N VAL A 117 -10.08 2.50 19.71
CA VAL A 117 -8.98 1.55 19.81
C VAL A 117 -8.86 1.11 21.26
N ILE A 118 -8.76 -0.19 21.53
CA ILE A 118 -8.49 -0.65 22.91
C ILE A 118 -7.10 -0.20 23.38
N LEU A 119 -6.82 -0.30 24.68
CA LEU A 119 -5.49 0.00 25.18
C LEU A 119 -4.53 -1.17 24.93
N ASP A 120 -3.85 -1.18 23.79
CA ASP A 120 -2.81 -2.17 23.52
C ASP A 120 -1.50 -1.88 24.28
N ILE A 121 -0.59 -2.85 24.25
CA ILE A 121 0.78 -2.69 24.72
C ILE A 121 1.69 -2.63 23.49
N PRO A 122 2.20 -1.45 23.12
CA PRO A 122 3.14 -1.32 22.01
C PRO A 122 4.40 -2.15 22.26
N THR A 123 4.70 -3.07 21.35
CA THR A 123 5.95 -3.84 21.39
C THR A 123 7.19 -2.96 21.21
N GLY A 124 7.06 -1.86 20.45
CA GLY A 124 8.20 -1.04 20.06
C GLY A 124 9.23 -1.83 19.24
N LEU A 125 10.52 -1.54 19.45
CA LEU A 125 11.65 -2.20 18.79
C LEU A 125 12.49 -3.02 19.79
N THR A 126 11.85 -3.69 20.75
CA THR A 126 12.58 -4.56 21.68
C THR A 126 13.33 -5.67 20.92
N GLU A 127 14.57 -5.92 21.35
CA GLU A 127 15.40 -7.03 20.89
C GLU A 127 15.16 -8.31 21.71
N ASP A 128 14.32 -8.25 22.75
CA ASP A 128 13.90 -9.42 23.52
C ASP A 128 12.57 -9.98 23.00
N LYS A 129 12.64 -11.16 22.38
CA LYS A 129 11.46 -11.86 21.87
C LYS A 129 10.43 -12.17 22.96
N LYS A 130 10.85 -12.43 24.20
CA LYS A 130 9.94 -12.71 25.32
C LYS A 130 9.17 -11.47 25.74
N GLU A 131 9.82 -10.30 25.70
CA GLU A 131 9.15 -9.02 25.95
C GLU A 131 8.12 -8.74 24.85
N ALA A 132 8.49 -8.98 23.59
CA ALA A 132 7.58 -8.87 22.45
C ALA A 132 6.38 -9.82 22.59
N GLU A 133 6.60 -11.09 22.94
CA GLU A 133 5.55 -12.08 23.17
C GLU A 133 4.61 -11.63 24.31
N LYS A 134 5.16 -11.12 25.42
CA LYS A 134 4.36 -10.57 26.53
C LYS A 134 3.48 -9.39 26.09
N SER A 135 3.98 -8.51 25.22
CA SER A 135 3.19 -7.38 24.70
C SER A 135 2.01 -7.86 23.83
N VAL A 136 2.21 -8.90 23.03
CA VAL A 136 1.16 -9.53 22.21
C VAL A 136 0.11 -10.19 23.10
N GLU A 137 0.52 -11.02 24.04
CA GLU A 137 -0.38 -11.71 24.97
C GLU A 137 -1.17 -10.71 25.84
N SER A 138 -0.53 -9.64 26.31
CA SER A 138 -1.19 -8.57 27.06
C SER A 138 -2.25 -7.86 26.20
N THR A 139 -1.94 -7.58 24.94
CA THR A 139 -2.89 -6.95 24.00
C THR A 139 -4.08 -7.86 23.72
N ILE A 140 -3.86 -9.16 23.51
CA ILE A 140 -4.93 -10.16 23.33
C ILE A 140 -5.80 -10.26 24.59
N SER A 141 -5.18 -10.28 25.77
CA SER A 141 -5.91 -10.32 27.05
C SER A 141 -6.77 -9.07 27.23
N ARG A 142 -6.26 -7.89 26.88
CA ARG A 142 -7.00 -6.62 26.97
C ARG A 142 -8.16 -6.54 25.99
N ALA A 143 -8.03 -7.13 24.79
CA ALA A 143 -9.16 -7.28 23.87
C ALA A 143 -10.28 -8.15 24.47
N LYS A 144 -9.92 -9.26 25.13
CA LYS A 144 -10.90 -10.11 25.82
C LYS A 144 -11.57 -9.38 26.98
N GLU A 145 -10.81 -8.62 27.76
CA GLU A 145 -11.32 -7.82 28.88
C GLU A 145 -12.29 -6.72 28.42
N ALA A 146 -12.04 -6.12 27.26
CA ALA A 146 -12.87 -5.08 26.65
C ALA A 146 -14.17 -5.62 26.01
N SER A 147 -14.26 -6.93 25.73
CA SER A 147 -15.34 -7.56 24.95
C SER A 147 -16.75 -7.12 25.34
N LYS A 148 -17.07 -7.05 26.64
CA LYS A 148 -18.37 -6.61 27.13
C LYS A 148 -18.74 -5.20 26.66
N PHE A 149 -17.78 -4.27 26.72
CA PHE A 149 -18.01 -2.88 26.30
C PHE A 149 -18.07 -2.76 24.78
N VAL A 150 -17.25 -3.54 24.07
CA VAL A 150 -17.28 -3.64 22.61
C VAL A 150 -18.65 -4.13 22.14
N GLU A 151 -19.18 -5.20 22.73
CA GLU A 151 -20.49 -5.76 22.37
C GLU A 151 -21.62 -4.77 22.67
N LEU A 152 -21.59 -4.11 23.83
CA LEU A 152 -22.60 -3.13 24.24
C LEU A 152 -22.67 -1.91 23.33
N SER A 153 -21.58 -1.58 22.62
CA SER A 153 -21.45 -0.40 21.77
C SER A 153 -21.33 -0.72 20.27
N LYS A 154 -21.51 -1.98 19.85
CA LYS A 154 -21.28 -2.47 18.48
C LYS A 154 -22.10 -1.81 17.37
N ASP A 155 -23.21 -1.18 17.75
CA ASP A 155 -24.14 -0.45 16.87
C ASP A 155 -23.88 1.06 16.88
N GLU A 156 -22.85 1.53 17.58
CA GLU A 156 -22.43 2.94 17.65
C GLU A 156 -20.94 3.13 17.32
N ILE A 157 -20.08 2.20 17.75
CA ILE A 157 -18.61 2.33 17.70
C ILE A 157 -18.00 1.16 16.92
N ILE A 158 -17.10 1.47 15.99
CA ILE A 158 -16.24 0.50 15.32
C ILE A 158 -14.99 0.30 16.16
N TRP A 159 -14.86 -0.87 16.80
CA TRP A 159 -13.69 -1.19 17.60
C TRP A 159 -12.55 -1.75 16.76
N VAL A 160 -11.36 -1.22 17.02
CA VAL A 160 -10.10 -1.62 16.41
C VAL A 160 -9.36 -2.60 17.31
N HIS A 161 -8.91 -3.73 16.74
CA HIS A 161 -7.99 -4.63 17.42
C HIS A 161 -6.56 -4.41 16.91
N PRO A 162 -5.64 -3.89 17.74
CA PRO A 162 -4.24 -3.75 17.38
C PRO A 162 -3.55 -5.11 17.24
N ILE A 163 -2.66 -5.19 16.26
CA ILE A 163 -1.75 -6.30 15.98
C ILE A 163 -0.37 -5.82 16.42
N GLN A 164 0.22 -6.58 17.33
CA GLN A 164 1.53 -6.31 17.93
C GLN A 164 2.51 -7.44 17.61
N GLY A 165 3.77 -7.30 18.04
CA GLY A 165 4.84 -8.27 17.79
C GLY A 165 6.17 -7.62 17.38
N GLY A 166 6.18 -6.32 17.11
CA GLY A 166 7.38 -5.57 16.75
C GLY A 166 8.07 -6.15 15.52
N MET A 167 9.37 -6.42 15.61
CA MET A 167 10.16 -6.97 14.50
C MET A 167 10.01 -8.49 14.32
N TYR A 168 9.28 -9.18 15.20
CA TYR A 168 9.13 -10.63 15.16
C TYR A 168 7.93 -11.02 14.30
N LEU A 169 8.19 -11.37 13.04
CA LEU A 169 7.14 -11.69 12.06
C LEU A 169 6.26 -12.88 12.46
N ASP A 170 6.77 -13.84 13.21
CA ASP A 170 5.98 -14.95 13.73
C ASP A 170 4.98 -14.50 14.82
N LEU A 171 5.37 -13.52 15.65
CA LEU A 171 4.47 -12.92 16.63
C LEU A 171 3.41 -12.04 15.95
N ILE A 172 3.77 -11.29 14.90
CA ILE A 172 2.81 -10.54 14.08
C ILE A 172 1.79 -11.49 13.45
N GLU A 173 2.25 -12.60 12.87
CA GLU A 173 1.38 -13.61 12.27
C GLU A 173 0.38 -14.17 13.29
N TYR A 174 0.86 -14.52 14.47
CA TYR A 174 0.03 -15.02 15.56
C TYR A 174 -0.99 -13.97 16.03
N SER A 175 -0.53 -12.75 16.33
CA SER A 175 -1.39 -11.65 16.76
C SER A 175 -2.47 -11.33 15.72
N ALA A 176 -2.10 -11.29 14.44
CA ALA A 176 -3.02 -11.04 13.32
C ALA A 176 -4.13 -12.10 13.24
N ARG A 177 -3.79 -13.38 13.35
CA ARG A 177 -4.79 -14.48 13.30
C ARG A 177 -5.77 -14.41 14.46
N ILE A 178 -5.27 -14.16 15.68
CA ILE A 178 -6.13 -14.04 16.87
C ILE A 178 -7.07 -12.83 16.74
N ALA A 179 -6.55 -11.68 16.30
CA ALA A 179 -7.34 -10.47 16.09
C ALA A 179 -8.42 -10.65 15.01
N ASP A 180 -8.10 -11.36 13.91
CA ASP A 180 -9.06 -11.61 12.82
C ASP A 180 -10.21 -12.54 13.24
N MET A 181 -9.91 -13.56 14.05
CA MET A 181 -10.93 -14.49 14.58
C MET A 181 -11.98 -13.77 15.43
N ASN A 182 -11.61 -12.68 16.11
CA ASN A 182 -12.54 -11.91 16.92
C ASN A 182 -13.47 -11.04 16.05
N GLN A 183 -14.73 -11.45 15.89
CA GLN A 183 -15.70 -10.77 15.03
C GLN A 183 -16.22 -9.44 15.59
N ASP A 184 -16.08 -9.22 16.89
CA ASP A 184 -16.54 -7.98 17.55
C ASP A 184 -15.67 -6.78 17.14
N TYR A 185 -14.42 -7.03 16.78
CA TYR A 185 -13.51 -6.03 16.22
C TYR A 185 -13.60 -6.00 14.71
N LYS A 186 -14.31 -4.98 14.21
CA LYS A 186 -14.60 -4.81 12.79
C LYS A 186 -13.45 -4.17 12.01
N MET A 187 -12.45 -3.62 12.70
CA MET A 187 -11.25 -3.02 12.11
C MET A 187 -9.99 -3.54 12.81
N LEU A 188 -8.89 -3.68 12.07
CA LEU A 188 -7.60 -4.14 12.59
C LEU A 188 -6.53 -3.07 12.37
N ALA A 189 -5.49 -3.04 13.19
CA ALA A 189 -4.41 -2.08 13.03
C ALA A 189 -3.04 -2.70 13.26
N LEU A 190 -2.02 -2.30 12.50
CA LEU A 190 -0.63 -2.64 12.82
C LEU A 190 -0.06 -1.60 13.79
N GLY A 191 0.28 -2.06 15.00
CA GLY A 191 0.90 -1.25 16.05
C GLY A 191 2.43 -1.29 16.03
N SER A 192 3.03 -0.27 16.66
CA SER A 192 4.49 -0.08 16.79
C SER A 192 5.34 0.25 15.54
N PRO A 193 4.82 0.56 14.32
CA PRO A 193 5.69 0.84 13.17
C PRO A 193 6.29 2.26 13.20
N THR A 194 5.81 3.15 14.07
CA THR A 194 6.17 4.58 14.09
C THR A 194 7.67 4.81 14.18
N VAL A 195 8.38 4.01 14.98
CA VAL A 195 9.84 4.16 15.17
C VAL A 195 10.61 3.81 13.88
N LEU A 196 10.17 2.79 13.15
CA LEU A 196 10.77 2.42 11.85
C LEU A 196 10.57 3.53 10.82
N MET A 197 9.37 4.09 10.75
CA MET A 197 9.06 5.18 9.82
C MET A 197 9.88 6.45 10.14
N GLN A 198 10.09 6.77 11.41
CA GLN A 198 10.96 7.89 11.82
C GLN A 198 12.42 7.69 11.37
N ARG A 199 12.88 6.44 11.32
CA ARG A 199 14.25 6.06 10.92
C ARG A 199 14.40 5.75 9.42
N TYR A 200 13.33 5.91 8.63
CA TYR A 200 13.30 5.52 7.21
C TYR A 200 13.64 4.03 6.99
N GLU A 201 13.32 3.17 7.96
CA GLU A 201 13.50 1.73 7.89
C GLU A 201 12.27 1.06 7.28
N TYR A 202 12.08 1.26 5.97
CA TYR A 202 10.86 0.81 5.29
C TYR A 202 10.86 -0.68 4.93
N ALA A 203 12.02 -1.30 4.69
CA ALA A 203 12.09 -2.73 4.38
C ALA A 203 11.46 -3.63 5.47
N PRO A 204 11.80 -3.50 6.77
CA PRO A 204 11.12 -4.27 7.80
C PRO A 204 9.65 -3.87 7.96
N LEU A 205 9.29 -2.61 7.76
CA LEU A 205 7.89 -2.18 7.76
C LEU A 205 7.06 -2.90 6.69
N ILE A 206 7.59 -3.06 5.48
CA ILE A 206 6.95 -3.84 4.40
C ILE A 206 6.71 -5.28 4.85
N ASP A 207 7.68 -5.91 5.53
CA ASP A 207 7.55 -7.27 6.04
C ASP A 207 6.46 -7.38 7.12
N MET A 208 6.39 -6.41 8.04
CA MET A 208 5.35 -6.34 9.08
C MET A 208 3.95 -6.18 8.48
N ILE A 209 3.78 -5.27 7.52
CA ILE A 209 2.50 -5.03 6.85
C ILE A 209 2.08 -6.28 6.08
N TYR A 210 2.97 -6.85 5.25
CA TYR A 210 2.68 -8.07 4.51
C TYR A 210 2.27 -9.20 5.44
N LYS A 211 3.03 -9.42 6.53
CA LYS A 211 2.78 -10.53 7.44
C LYS A 211 1.44 -10.37 8.16
N SER A 212 1.08 -9.16 8.55
CA SER A 212 -0.25 -8.87 9.12
C SER A 212 -1.34 -9.12 8.07
N LYS A 213 -1.26 -8.46 6.91
CA LYS A 213 -2.30 -8.49 5.88
C LYS A 213 -2.51 -9.86 5.24
N SER A 214 -1.47 -10.68 5.14
CA SER A 214 -1.57 -12.04 4.62
C SER A 214 -2.25 -13.03 5.58
N ASN A 215 -2.46 -12.64 6.84
CA ASN A 215 -3.03 -13.49 7.89
C ASN A 215 -4.37 -12.98 8.45
N VAL A 216 -4.97 -11.97 7.83
CA VAL A 216 -6.29 -11.44 8.21
C VAL A 216 -7.25 -11.51 7.04
N SER A 217 -8.55 -11.51 7.35
CA SER A 217 -9.60 -11.49 6.35
C SER A 217 -9.59 -10.18 5.55
N ARG A 218 -9.91 -10.27 4.25
CA ARG A 218 -10.09 -9.08 3.40
C ARG A 218 -11.38 -8.32 3.77
N GLY A 219 -12.27 -8.85 4.60
CA GLY A 219 -13.50 -8.15 4.99
C GLY A 219 -13.28 -6.96 5.93
N LYS A 220 -12.17 -6.94 6.68
CA LYS A 220 -11.90 -5.90 7.67
C LYS A 220 -11.00 -4.79 7.11
N PRO A 221 -11.28 -3.50 7.37
CA PRO A 221 -10.34 -2.41 7.13
C PRO A 221 -9.08 -2.58 7.99
N PHE A 222 -7.96 -2.11 7.46
CA PHE A 222 -6.65 -2.22 8.10
C PHE A 222 -5.99 -0.85 8.26
N HIS A 223 -5.61 -0.52 9.49
CA HIS A 223 -4.97 0.74 9.86
C HIS A 223 -3.47 0.58 10.04
N LEU A 224 -2.68 1.56 9.60
CA LEU A 224 -1.26 1.65 9.92
C LEU A 224 -1.03 2.81 10.89
N PHE A 225 -0.79 2.47 12.16
CA PHE A 225 -0.59 3.49 13.19
C PHE A 225 0.64 4.35 12.95
N GLY A 226 0.50 5.66 13.12
CA GLY A 226 1.60 6.61 13.01
C GLY A 226 2.12 6.80 11.58
N GLY A 227 1.42 6.28 10.58
CA GLY A 227 1.71 6.44 9.16
C GLY A 227 1.55 7.90 8.72
N GLY A 228 2.58 8.71 8.94
CA GLY A 228 2.49 10.17 8.77
C GLY A 228 3.23 10.77 7.58
N HIS A 229 3.99 9.99 6.83
CA HIS A 229 4.80 10.50 5.74
C HIS A 229 4.24 10.03 4.40
N PRO A 230 3.91 10.96 3.47
CA PRO A 230 3.47 10.64 2.10
C PRO A 230 4.34 9.62 1.36
N HIS A 231 5.61 9.51 1.73
CA HIS A 231 6.62 8.70 1.08
C HIS A 231 6.28 7.20 1.08
N ILE A 232 5.63 6.71 2.14
CA ILE A 232 5.37 5.28 2.34
C ILE A 232 3.92 4.86 2.01
N PHE A 233 3.00 5.81 1.84
CA PHE A 233 1.57 5.52 1.72
C PHE A 233 1.27 4.59 0.54
N ALA A 234 1.80 4.86 -0.65
CA ALA A 234 1.56 4.04 -1.83
C ALA A 234 2.02 2.58 -1.63
N PHE A 235 3.18 2.38 -0.99
CA PHE A 235 3.73 1.06 -0.69
C PHE A 235 2.88 0.29 0.32
N ALA A 236 2.43 0.97 1.39
CA ALA A 236 1.55 0.40 2.38
C ALA A 236 0.17 0.04 1.79
N VAL A 237 -0.41 0.93 0.98
CA VAL A 237 -1.68 0.67 0.27
C VAL A 237 -1.53 -0.48 -0.71
N ALA A 238 -0.41 -0.59 -1.43
CA ALA A 238 -0.16 -1.72 -2.34
C ALA A 238 -0.20 -3.09 -1.65
N LEU A 239 0.07 -3.13 -0.34
CA LEU A 239 -0.03 -4.34 0.49
C LEU A 239 -1.40 -4.51 1.17
N GLY A 240 -2.30 -3.54 1.05
CA GLY A 240 -3.66 -3.57 1.54
C GLY A 240 -3.92 -2.80 2.84
N VAL A 241 -3.10 -1.80 3.17
CA VAL A 241 -3.44 -0.82 4.20
C VAL A 241 -4.54 0.12 3.69
N ASP A 242 -5.55 0.37 4.52
CA ASP A 242 -6.73 1.17 4.19
C ASP A 242 -6.72 2.54 4.85
N THR A 243 -6.08 2.70 6.00
CA THR A 243 -6.10 3.97 6.72
C THR A 243 -4.79 4.23 7.44
N PHE A 244 -4.52 5.52 7.66
CA PHE A 244 -3.31 6.04 8.28
C PHE A 244 -3.69 7.14 9.26
N ASP A 245 -2.87 7.36 10.28
CA ASP A 245 -2.97 8.53 11.15
C ASP A 245 -1.60 9.14 11.43
N SER A 246 -1.56 10.46 11.66
CA SER A 246 -0.36 11.07 12.23
C SER A 246 -0.52 12.51 12.71
N ALA A 247 0.30 12.86 13.70
CA ALA A 247 0.59 14.25 14.08
C ALA A 247 1.79 14.84 13.31
N SER A 248 2.41 14.08 12.39
CA SER A 248 3.61 14.50 11.64
C SER A 248 3.44 15.86 10.97
N TYR A 249 2.26 16.17 10.43
CA TYR A 249 1.99 17.44 9.74
C TYR A 249 2.28 18.67 10.61
N ILE A 250 1.91 18.63 11.90
CA ILE A 250 2.12 19.71 12.87
C ILE A 250 3.44 19.56 13.62
N LEU A 251 3.88 18.33 13.92
CA LEU A 251 5.20 18.10 14.54
C LEU A 251 6.32 18.59 13.63
N TYR A 252 6.23 18.31 12.33
CA TYR A 252 7.21 18.76 11.35
C TYR A 252 7.15 20.27 11.19
N ALA A 253 5.94 20.85 11.18
CA ALA A 253 5.79 22.29 11.08
C ALA A 253 6.44 23.04 12.26
N ARG A 254 6.33 22.53 13.49
CA ARG A 254 7.01 23.08 14.68
C ARG A 254 8.55 23.02 14.57
N ASP A 255 9.08 22.07 13.81
CA ASP A 255 10.50 21.93 13.52
C ASP A 255 10.90 22.56 12.17
N HIS A 256 10.04 23.41 11.58
CA HIS A 256 10.21 24.04 10.27
C HIS A 256 10.47 23.05 9.12
N ARG A 257 9.91 21.85 9.22
CA ARG A 257 10.01 20.79 8.21
C ARG A 257 8.83 20.82 7.25
N TYR A 258 9.16 20.94 5.97
CA TYR A 258 8.26 21.05 4.83
C TYR A 258 8.15 19.69 4.11
N MET A 259 6.95 19.11 4.08
CA MET A 259 6.70 17.84 3.41
C MET A 259 6.56 18.02 1.89
N THR A 260 7.04 17.03 1.14
CA THR A 260 6.67 16.75 -0.25
C THR A 260 6.20 15.30 -0.35
N ARG A 261 5.76 14.87 -1.54
CA ARG A 261 5.34 13.47 -1.76
C ARG A 261 6.53 12.50 -1.71
N GLU A 262 7.72 13.01 -1.98
CA GLU A 262 8.97 12.25 -2.10
C GLU A 262 9.88 12.35 -0.88
N ARG A 263 9.91 13.49 -0.19
CA ARG A 263 10.83 13.72 0.94
C ARG A 263 10.36 14.85 1.86
N VAL A 264 11.13 15.14 2.89
CA VAL A 264 10.94 16.29 3.78
C VAL A 264 12.15 17.20 3.69
N TYR A 265 11.91 18.49 3.52
CA TYR A 265 12.93 19.54 3.52
C TYR A 265 12.88 20.31 4.84
N ARG A 266 13.98 20.98 5.21
CA ARG A 266 13.89 22.10 6.15
C ARG A 266 13.54 23.36 5.37
N LEU A 267 12.68 24.21 5.95
CA LEU A 267 12.25 25.45 5.28
C LEU A 267 13.44 26.35 4.92
N GLU A 268 14.46 26.39 5.77
CA GLU A 268 15.70 27.16 5.58
C GLU A 268 16.56 26.70 4.39
N GLU A 269 16.32 25.49 3.88
CA GLU A 269 17.05 24.91 2.73
C GLU A 269 16.31 25.12 1.39
N LEU A 270 15.13 25.74 1.41
CA LEU A 270 14.30 25.91 0.21
C LEU A 270 14.47 27.30 -0.41
N ASP A 271 14.88 27.34 -1.68
CA ASP A 271 14.81 28.55 -2.51
C ASP A 271 13.41 28.73 -3.15
N TYR A 272 12.73 27.62 -3.42
CA TYR A 272 11.41 27.59 -4.05
C TYR A 272 10.52 26.57 -3.33
N PHE A 273 9.22 26.83 -3.26
CA PHE A 273 8.27 25.79 -2.89
C PHE A 273 7.94 24.91 -4.10
N PRO A 274 8.25 23.60 -4.08
CA PRO A 274 7.89 22.68 -5.15
C PRO A 274 6.43 22.21 -5.03
N CYS A 275 5.50 23.15 -4.82
CA CYS A 275 4.08 22.88 -4.60
C CYS A 275 3.24 24.06 -5.07
N SER A 276 1.96 23.80 -5.38
CA SER A 276 0.99 24.82 -5.80
C SER A 276 -0.27 24.85 -4.93
N CYS A 277 -0.19 24.35 -3.69
CA CYS A 277 -1.29 24.46 -2.73
C CYS A 277 -1.60 25.93 -2.41
N PRO A 278 -2.75 26.25 -1.78
CA PRO A 278 -3.14 27.63 -1.47
C PRO A 278 -2.10 28.43 -0.65
N ILE A 279 -1.20 27.76 0.05
CA ILE A 279 -0.08 28.38 0.78
C ILE A 279 1.07 28.68 -0.20
N CYS A 280 1.59 27.65 -0.86
CA CYS A 280 2.76 27.74 -1.74
C CYS A 280 2.51 28.56 -3.01
N SER A 281 1.24 28.75 -3.41
CA SER A 281 0.88 29.62 -4.53
C SER A 281 0.89 31.12 -4.17
N ARG A 282 1.01 31.47 -2.89
CA ARG A 282 0.91 32.86 -2.39
C ARG A 282 2.17 33.36 -1.70
N TYR A 283 2.97 32.48 -1.13
CA TYR A 283 4.18 32.81 -0.37
C TYR A 283 5.39 32.09 -0.96
N SER A 284 6.56 32.70 -0.84
CA SER A 284 7.86 32.06 -1.06
C SER A 284 8.43 31.48 0.25
N PRO A 285 9.45 30.61 0.19
CA PRO A 285 10.14 30.13 1.40
C PRO A 285 10.68 31.27 2.27
N LYS A 286 11.24 32.31 1.64
CA LYS A 286 11.75 33.50 2.33
C LYS A 286 10.64 34.26 3.05
N ASP A 287 9.50 34.47 2.40
CA ASP A 287 8.35 35.13 3.03
C ASP A 287 7.91 34.39 4.29
N VAL A 288 7.79 33.06 4.21
CA VAL A 288 7.37 32.23 5.36
C VAL A 288 8.44 32.21 6.46
N MET A 289 9.73 32.24 6.11
CA MET A 289 10.84 32.31 7.08
C MET A 289 10.83 33.60 7.90
N GLU A 290 10.45 34.72 7.28
CA GLU A 290 10.41 36.05 7.91
C GLU A 290 9.13 36.28 8.74
N MET A 291 8.14 35.39 8.67
CA MET A 291 6.90 35.49 9.46
C MET A 291 7.09 35.16 10.94
N PRO A 292 6.20 35.68 11.82
CA PRO A 292 6.12 35.26 13.21
C PRO A 292 5.97 33.75 13.36
N GLU A 293 6.57 33.19 14.40
CA GLU A 293 6.69 31.74 14.62
C GLU A 293 5.34 31.00 14.55
N GLU A 294 4.30 31.54 15.20
CA GLU A 294 2.96 30.96 15.18
C GLU A 294 2.38 30.87 13.76
N GLN A 295 2.51 31.94 12.98
CA GLN A 295 2.02 31.99 11.60
C GLN A 295 2.83 31.06 10.70
N LYS A 296 4.16 31.03 10.87
CA LYS A 296 5.07 30.14 10.14
C LYS A 296 4.69 28.68 10.36
N VAL A 297 4.59 28.23 11.61
CA VAL A 297 4.20 26.86 11.98
C VAL A 297 2.82 26.53 11.41
N ARG A 298 1.85 27.45 11.53
CA ARG A 298 0.50 27.25 10.99
C ARG A 298 0.50 27.05 9.47
N LEU A 299 1.24 27.88 8.72
CA LEU A 299 1.31 27.77 7.26
C LEU A 299 2.01 26.48 6.80
N ILE A 300 3.11 26.09 7.46
CA ILE A 300 3.80 24.83 7.15
C ILE A 300 2.90 23.63 7.47
N ALA A 301 2.15 23.67 8.58
CA ALA A 301 1.23 22.59 8.94
C ALA A 301 0.07 22.45 7.94
N LEU A 302 -0.52 23.58 7.50
CA LEU A 302 -1.53 23.58 6.44
C LEU A 302 -0.98 23.03 5.12
N HIS A 303 0.21 23.47 4.71
CA HIS A 303 0.90 22.92 3.54
C HIS A 303 1.10 21.40 3.66
N ASN A 304 1.63 20.93 4.80
CA ASN A 304 1.86 19.51 5.04
C ASN A 304 0.56 18.69 4.91
N LEU A 305 -0.56 19.21 5.43
CA LEU A 305 -1.88 18.61 5.24
C LEU A 305 -2.30 18.57 3.76
N TYR A 306 -2.10 19.63 2.99
CA TYR A 306 -2.39 19.63 1.56
C TYR A 306 -1.58 18.55 0.80
N VAL A 307 -0.30 18.38 1.11
CA VAL A 307 0.56 17.35 0.48
C VAL A 307 0.10 15.94 0.86
N ILE A 308 -0.27 15.71 2.12
CA ILE A 308 -0.85 14.43 2.56
C ILE A 308 -2.14 14.15 1.80
N LYS A 309 -3.02 15.15 1.64
CA LYS A 309 -4.28 15.01 0.90
C LYS A 309 -4.02 14.71 -0.58
N GLU A 310 -3.08 15.40 -1.20
CA GLU A 310 -2.66 15.19 -2.58
C GLU A 310 -2.18 13.75 -2.79
N GLU A 311 -1.31 13.25 -1.90
CA GLU A 311 -0.80 11.88 -1.97
C GLU A 311 -1.92 10.84 -1.87
N ILE A 312 -2.83 10.98 -0.91
CA ILE A 312 -3.98 10.06 -0.76
C ILE A 312 -4.86 10.08 -2.03
N ASN A 313 -5.12 11.26 -2.59
CA ASN A 313 -5.90 11.39 -3.83
C ASN A 313 -5.18 10.74 -5.02
N TYR A 314 -3.86 10.92 -5.12
CA TYR A 314 -3.07 10.33 -6.20
C TYR A 314 -3.08 8.79 -6.10
N ILE A 315 -2.95 8.25 -4.89
CA ILE A 315 -3.06 6.79 -4.67
C ILE A 315 -4.44 6.28 -5.08
N LYS A 316 -5.52 6.98 -4.71
CA LYS A 316 -6.88 6.63 -5.15
C LYS A 316 -7.03 6.66 -6.67
N GLN A 317 -6.45 7.66 -7.33
CA GLN A 317 -6.45 7.74 -8.79
C GLN A 317 -5.69 6.57 -9.42
N SER A 318 -4.50 6.25 -8.89
CA SER A 318 -3.71 5.10 -9.34
C SER A 318 -4.45 3.77 -9.14
N LEU A 319 -5.15 3.60 -8.00
CA LEU A 319 -6.03 2.45 -7.78
C LEU A 319 -7.09 2.40 -8.89
N LYS A 320 -7.88 3.46 -9.08
CA LYS A 320 -8.93 3.51 -10.12
C LYS A 320 -8.43 3.15 -11.52
N GLU A 321 -7.24 3.63 -11.88
CA GLU A 321 -6.66 3.42 -13.20
C GLU A 321 -5.92 2.07 -13.37
N GLY A 322 -5.71 1.31 -12.28
CA GLY A 322 -4.90 0.10 -12.32
C GLY A 322 -3.42 0.40 -12.56
N ARG A 323 -2.91 1.47 -11.95
CA ARG A 323 -1.54 2.00 -12.12
C ARG A 323 -0.78 2.12 -10.80
N LEU A 324 -1.23 1.47 -9.73
CA LEU A 324 -0.56 1.53 -8.44
C LEU A 324 0.84 0.91 -8.50
N PHE A 325 1.05 -0.15 -9.29
CA PHE A 325 2.38 -0.74 -9.48
C PHE A 325 3.35 0.26 -10.12
N GLU A 326 2.95 0.89 -11.22
CA GLU A 326 3.72 1.97 -11.87
C GLU A 326 4.01 3.09 -10.87
N TYR A 327 3.02 3.44 -10.04
CA TYR A 327 3.19 4.52 -9.09
C TYR A 327 4.21 4.20 -7.98
N ILE A 328 4.16 2.99 -7.39
CA ILE A 328 5.17 2.58 -6.41
C ILE A 328 6.56 2.41 -7.06
N GLN A 329 6.62 2.03 -8.34
CA GLN A 329 7.87 1.96 -9.10
C GLN A 329 8.46 3.36 -9.31
N GLN A 330 7.64 4.36 -9.66
CA GLN A 330 8.07 5.74 -9.74
C GLN A 330 8.56 6.25 -8.37
N LYS A 331 7.79 6.02 -7.30
CA LYS A 331 8.18 6.42 -5.94
C LYS A 331 9.45 5.73 -5.45
N ALA A 332 9.75 4.52 -5.93
CA ALA A 332 10.93 3.77 -5.50
C ALA A 332 12.23 4.57 -5.71
N TYR A 333 12.30 5.39 -6.75
CA TYR A 333 13.49 6.18 -7.10
C TYR A 333 13.60 7.53 -6.37
N SER A 334 12.69 7.82 -5.44
CA SER A 334 12.74 9.06 -4.65
C SER A 334 13.79 9.05 -3.53
N HIS A 335 14.13 7.87 -2.99
CA HIS A 335 15.09 7.71 -1.90
C HIS A 335 15.59 6.26 -1.81
N PRO A 336 16.84 6.00 -1.38
CA PRO A 336 17.34 4.62 -1.21
C PRO A 336 16.44 3.73 -0.33
N SER A 337 15.90 4.28 0.77
CA SER A 337 14.97 3.51 1.63
C SER A 337 13.66 3.13 0.95
N THR A 338 13.09 3.97 0.07
CA THR A 338 11.88 3.59 -0.69
C THR A 338 12.20 2.65 -1.82
N PHE A 339 13.40 2.75 -2.40
CA PHE A 339 13.88 1.74 -3.33
C PHE A 339 13.98 0.36 -2.66
N GLU A 340 14.52 0.30 -1.44
CA GLU A 340 14.60 -0.94 -0.68
C GLU A 340 13.20 -1.45 -0.26
N ALA A 341 12.28 -0.56 0.09
CA ALA A 341 10.88 -0.91 0.32
C ALA A 341 10.24 -1.55 -0.93
N PHE A 342 10.45 -0.95 -2.10
CA PHE A 342 9.96 -1.47 -3.37
C PHE A 342 10.52 -2.87 -3.64
N ARG A 343 11.85 -3.04 -3.53
CA ARG A 343 12.49 -4.36 -3.67
C ARG A 343 11.90 -5.40 -2.73
N ARG A 344 11.62 -5.01 -1.48
CA ARG A 344 10.98 -5.91 -0.52
C ARG A 344 9.56 -6.29 -0.95
N ILE A 345 8.77 -5.35 -1.47
CA ILE A 345 7.43 -5.64 -2.04
C ILE A 345 7.49 -6.65 -3.18
N LEU A 346 8.50 -6.58 -4.07
CA LEU A 346 8.63 -7.51 -5.20
C LEU A 346 8.77 -8.98 -4.76
N ASN A 347 9.34 -9.23 -3.57
CA ASN A 347 9.41 -10.58 -2.98
C ASN A 347 8.01 -11.15 -2.64
N TYR A 348 7.02 -10.28 -2.48
CA TYR A 348 5.62 -10.63 -2.18
C TYR A 348 4.72 -10.58 -3.42
N SER A 349 5.30 -10.62 -4.61
CA SER A 349 4.58 -10.51 -5.88
C SER A 349 3.46 -11.54 -6.07
N LYS A 350 3.60 -12.77 -5.57
CA LYS A 350 2.51 -13.77 -5.56
C LYS A 350 1.30 -13.35 -4.72
N TYR A 351 1.54 -12.65 -3.61
CA TYR A 351 0.48 -12.11 -2.78
C TYR A 351 -0.24 -10.95 -3.47
N LEU A 352 0.52 -10.08 -4.16
CA LEU A 352 -0.07 -9.03 -4.98
C LEU A 352 -0.91 -9.62 -6.13
N GLU A 353 -0.38 -10.61 -6.86
CA GLU A 353 -1.07 -11.25 -7.98
C GLU A 353 -2.39 -11.89 -7.58
N LYS A 354 -2.43 -12.53 -6.39
CA LYS A 354 -3.64 -13.15 -5.84
C LYS A 354 -4.81 -12.16 -5.74
N TYR A 355 -4.52 -10.89 -5.45
CA TYR A 355 -5.53 -9.88 -5.16
C TYR A 355 -5.73 -8.84 -6.26
N ASP A 356 -4.79 -8.80 -7.21
CA ASP A 356 -4.84 -7.98 -8.40
C ASP A 356 -6.00 -8.41 -9.34
N PRO A 357 -6.83 -7.48 -9.81
CA PRO A 357 -7.90 -7.79 -10.76
C PRO A 357 -7.34 -8.18 -12.13
N ARG A 358 -7.95 -9.18 -12.77
CA ARG A 358 -7.52 -9.62 -14.12
C ARG A 358 -7.74 -8.56 -15.20
N VAL A 359 -8.85 -7.85 -15.07
CA VAL A 359 -9.28 -6.73 -15.92
C VAL A 359 -10.24 -5.91 -15.07
N LYS A 360 -10.21 -4.60 -15.29
CA LYS A 360 -10.98 -3.65 -14.49
C LYS A 360 -11.42 -2.48 -15.33
N GLY A 361 -12.72 -2.20 -15.30
CA GLY A 361 -13.33 -1.03 -15.91
C GLY A 361 -12.77 -0.70 -17.30
N GLU A 362 -12.32 0.55 -17.45
CA GLU A 362 -11.57 0.99 -18.62
C GLU A 362 -10.09 0.60 -18.48
N VAL A 363 -9.69 -0.44 -19.20
CA VAL A 363 -8.34 -1.01 -19.12
C VAL A 363 -7.31 -0.01 -19.65
N LYS A 364 -6.32 0.33 -18.81
CA LYS A 364 -5.14 1.09 -19.21
C LYS A 364 -4.02 0.14 -19.64
N GLY A 365 -3.17 0.62 -20.56
CA GLY A 365 -2.03 -0.16 -21.00
C GLY A 365 -0.99 -0.32 -19.90
N VAL A 366 -0.41 -1.52 -19.81
CA VAL A 366 0.61 -1.88 -18.81
C VAL A 366 1.95 -1.28 -19.20
N PHE A 367 2.60 -0.57 -18.29
CA PHE A 367 3.96 -0.08 -18.53
C PHE A 367 4.99 -1.04 -17.94
N LEU A 368 5.93 -1.45 -18.79
CA LEU A 368 7.00 -2.38 -18.48
C LEU A 368 8.33 -1.67 -18.67
N PHE A 369 9.15 -1.57 -17.62
CA PHE A 369 10.37 -0.75 -17.64
C PHE A 369 11.63 -1.60 -17.61
N ASP A 370 11.79 -2.42 -16.57
CA ASP A 370 13.03 -3.15 -16.25
C ASP A 370 12.71 -4.48 -15.53
N ASN A 371 13.73 -5.13 -14.98
CA ASN A 371 13.59 -6.40 -14.25
C ASN A 371 12.52 -6.37 -13.12
N SER A 372 12.26 -5.22 -12.49
CA SER A 372 11.19 -5.12 -11.50
C SER A 372 9.81 -5.39 -12.09
N SER A 373 9.60 -5.07 -13.37
CA SER A 373 8.33 -5.32 -14.07
C SER A 373 8.07 -6.82 -14.31
N LEU A 374 9.05 -7.71 -14.15
CA LEU A 374 8.83 -9.17 -14.17
C LEU A 374 7.98 -9.66 -12.98
N HIS A 375 7.92 -8.88 -11.91
CA HIS A 375 7.18 -9.19 -10.69
C HIS A 375 5.75 -8.63 -10.71
N ARG A 376 5.33 -8.04 -11.83
CA ARG A 376 3.96 -7.58 -12.02
C ARG A 376 2.97 -8.75 -11.99
N PRO A 377 1.78 -8.56 -11.38
CA PRO A 377 0.71 -9.55 -11.40
C PRO A 377 0.42 -10.12 -12.78
N GLU A 378 0.36 -9.27 -13.80
CA GLU A 378 0.04 -9.65 -15.17
C GLU A 378 1.08 -10.61 -15.75
N VAL A 379 2.36 -10.39 -15.47
CA VAL A 379 3.48 -11.23 -15.94
C VAL A 379 3.49 -12.57 -15.20
N ILE A 380 3.30 -12.56 -13.88
CA ILE A 380 3.24 -13.77 -13.05
C ILE A 380 2.06 -14.66 -13.46
N ARG A 381 0.89 -14.05 -13.64
CA ARG A 381 -0.34 -14.74 -14.06
C ARG A 381 -0.21 -15.34 -15.45
N HIS A 382 0.50 -14.66 -16.36
CA HIS A 382 0.81 -15.20 -17.68
C HIS A 382 1.63 -16.48 -17.58
N ALA A 383 2.71 -16.50 -16.80
CA ALA A 383 3.54 -17.70 -16.63
C ALA A 383 2.73 -18.91 -16.13
N TYR A 384 1.84 -18.69 -15.14
CA TYR A 384 0.92 -19.72 -14.67
C TYR A 384 -0.09 -20.18 -15.74
N THR A 385 -0.61 -19.25 -16.54
CA THR A 385 -1.56 -19.57 -17.60
C THR A 385 -0.90 -20.37 -18.72
N LEU A 386 0.31 -19.99 -19.12
CA LEU A 386 1.08 -20.64 -20.17
C LEU A 386 1.41 -22.10 -19.83
N SER A 387 1.72 -22.41 -18.56
CA SER A 387 2.02 -23.79 -18.14
C SER A 387 0.83 -24.75 -18.30
N LYS A 388 -0.41 -24.23 -18.33
CA LYS A 388 -1.64 -25.02 -18.56
C LYS A 388 -1.97 -25.24 -20.03
N ILE A 389 -1.33 -24.50 -20.94
CA ILE A 389 -1.60 -24.62 -22.38
C ILE A 389 -0.91 -25.88 -22.92
N LYS A 390 -1.73 -26.83 -23.37
CA LYS A 390 -1.30 -28.07 -24.01
C LYS A 390 -0.81 -27.82 -25.43
N GLN A 391 0.29 -28.47 -25.78
CA GLN A 391 0.78 -28.60 -27.15
C GLN A 391 -0.29 -29.27 -28.03
N ARG A 392 -0.50 -28.74 -29.24
CA ARG A 392 -1.45 -29.27 -30.23
C ARG A 392 -0.76 -29.81 -31.47
N SER A 393 0.43 -29.30 -31.80
CA SER A 393 1.22 -29.74 -32.95
C SER A 393 2.63 -30.15 -32.54
N LYS A 394 3.30 -30.94 -33.39
CA LYS A 394 4.73 -31.23 -33.28
C LYS A 394 5.61 -30.10 -33.81
N ALA A 395 5.04 -29.17 -34.59
CA ALA A 395 5.73 -28.00 -35.10
C ALA A 395 5.42 -26.75 -34.26
N LEU A 396 6.45 -25.95 -34.01
CA LEU A 396 6.37 -24.67 -33.29
C LEU A 396 6.79 -23.52 -34.20
N VAL A 397 6.07 -22.41 -34.15
CA VAL A 397 6.51 -21.13 -34.73
C VAL A 397 6.60 -20.11 -33.60
N LEU A 398 7.79 -19.53 -33.44
CA LEU A 398 8.07 -18.41 -32.55
C LEU A 398 8.30 -17.15 -33.39
N TYR A 399 7.51 -16.12 -33.13
CA TYR A 399 7.65 -14.84 -33.79
C TYR A 399 8.07 -13.77 -32.78
N CYS A 400 9.13 -13.05 -33.06
CA CYS A 400 9.48 -11.82 -32.34
C CYS A 400 9.10 -10.63 -33.23
N SER A 401 8.32 -9.70 -32.69
CA SER A 401 7.99 -8.47 -33.41
C SER A 401 8.58 -7.28 -32.67
N ASP A 402 9.35 -6.48 -33.39
CA ASP A 402 9.81 -5.17 -32.90
C ASP A 402 8.69 -4.11 -32.95
N SER A 403 7.67 -4.32 -33.78
CA SER A 403 6.52 -3.42 -33.90
C SER A 403 5.22 -4.15 -33.56
N LYS A 404 4.23 -3.43 -33.02
CA LYS A 404 2.87 -3.96 -32.79
C LYS A 404 2.08 -4.19 -34.10
N ASP A 405 2.72 -4.05 -35.26
CA ASP A 405 2.08 -4.38 -36.53
C ASP A 405 1.82 -5.88 -36.61
N ASN A 406 0.67 -6.26 -37.17
CA ASN A 406 0.20 -7.65 -37.18
C ASN A 406 1.32 -8.60 -37.68
N PRO A 407 1.91 -9.42 -36.79
CA PRO A 407 3.15 -10.13 -37.09
C PRO A 407 3.00 -11.19 -38.20
N LEU A 408 1.77 -11.58 -38.54
CA LEU A 408 1.51 -12.65 -39.48
C LEU A 408 0.64 -12.15 -40.64
N LYS A 409 1.29 -11.54 -41.64
CA LYS A 409 0.68 -11.35 -42.98
C LYS A 409 0.54 -12.67 -43.76
N ASN A 410 1.30 -13.72 -43.41
CA ASN A 410 1.29 -15.02 -44.08
C ASN A 410 0.64 -16.10 -43.21
N THR A 411 -0.55 -16.53 -43.62
CA THR A 411 -1.38 -17.54 -42.93
C THR A 411 -0.90 -18.99 -43.14
N GLU A 412 0.05 -19.22 -44.06
CA GLU A 412 0.56 -20.58 -44.35
C GLU A 412 1.35 -21.18 -43.19
N ASP A 413 2.15 -20.38 -42.48
CA ASP A 413 2.97 -20.84 -41.35
C ASP A 413 2.10 -21.32 -40.16
N MET A 414 0.80 -20.98 -40.14
CA MET A 414 -0.11 -21.30 -39.04
C MET A 414 -0.83 -22.65 -39.18
N LYS A 415 -0.96 -23.20 -40.39
CA LYS A 415 -1.97 -24.25 -40.64
C LYS A 415 -1.70 -25.58 -39.93
N ASN A 416 -0.48 -25.85 -39.48
CA ASN A 416 -0.11 -27.10 -38.80
C ASN A 416 0.94 -26.90 -37.69
N ALA A 417 1.00 -25.72 -37.06
CA ALA A 417 1.97 -25.44 -36.01
C ALA A 417 1.29 -24.73 -34.83
N ASP A 418 1.84 -24.93 -33.63
CA ASP A 418 1.53 -24.04 -32.52
C ASP A 418 2.31 -22.74 -32.72
N VAL A 419 1.62 -21.60 -32.61
CA VAL A 419 2.18 -20.29 -32.94
C VAL A 419 2.18 -19.39 -31.71
N TYR A 420 3.35 -18.88 -31.36
CA TYR A 420 3.56 -17.98 -30.23
C TYR A 420 4.29 -16.71 -30.66
N ILE A 421 3.87 -15.59 -30.07
CA ILE A 421 4.60 -14.33 -30.10
C ILE A 421 5.52 -14.29 -28.87
N VAL A 422 6.80 -14.04 -29.09
CA VAL A 422 7.80 -13.91 -28.03
C VAL A 422 7.84 -12.45 -27.61
N LEU A 423 7.48 -12.17 -26.36
CA LEU A 423 7.56 -10.83 -25.76
C LEU A 423 8.59 -10.81 -24.62
N PRO A 424 9.40 -9.75 -24.47
CA PRO A 424 10.48 -9.70 -23.50
C PRO A 424 10.11 -10.07 -22.06
N PHE A 425 9.02 -9.50 -21.54
CA PHE A 425 8.61 -9.71 -20.14
C PHE A 425 7.77 -10.98 -19.95
N TYR A 426 6.97 -11.35 -20.95
CA TYR A 426 6.01 -12.46 -20.85
C TYR A 426 6.60 -13.80 -21.29
N GLY A 427 7.54 -13.82 -22.24
CA GLY A 427 7.97 -15.05 -22.91
C GLY A 427 7.03 -15.42 -24.06
N CYS A 428 6.66 -16.70 -24.15
CA CYS A 428 5.79 -17.21 -25.21
C CYS A 428 4.32 -16.87 -24.97
N VAL A 429 3.77 -15.95 -25.77
CA VAL A 429 2.33 -15.61 -25.79
C VAL A 429 1.65 -16.32 -26.95
N PRO A 430 0.60 -17.14 -26.73
CA PRO A 430 -0.13 -17.77 -27.83
C PRO A 430 -0.70 -16.71 -28.79
N TYR A 431 -0.51 -16.90 -30.10
CA TYR A 431 -0.93 -15.91 -31.09
C TYR A 431 -2.43 -15.54 -30.97
N ASN A 432 -3.28 -16.52 -30.69
CA ASN A 432 -4.73 -16.33 -30.58
C ASN A 432 -5.17 -15.45 -29.40
N VAL A 433 -4.30 -15.20 -28.42
CA VAL A 433 -4.57 -14.27 -27.30
C VAL A 433 -3.68 -13.03 -27.35
N PHE A 434 -2.75 -12.94 -28.28
CA PHE A 434 -1.79 -11.84 -28.36
C PHE A 434 -2.49 -10.46 -28.39
N PHE A 435 -3.60 -10.34 -29.12
CA PHE A 435 -4.36 -9.08 -29.24
C PHE A 435 -5.19 -8.71 -28.00
N THR A 436 -5.14 -9.52 -26.95
CA THR A 436 -5.87 -9.30 -25.69
C THR A 436 -4.97 -8.73 -24.59
N TYR A 437 -5.60 -8.10 -23.59
CA TYR A 437 -4.90 -7.62 -22.40
C TYR A 437 -4.26 -8.78 -21.62
N PRO A 438 -3.02 -8.64 -21.12
CA PRO A 438 -2.18 -7.42 -21.08
C PRO A 438 -1.19 -7.29 -22.25
N TYR A 439 -1.18 -8.22 -23.20
CA TYR A 439 -0.06 -8.41 -24.12
C TYR A 439 0.05 -7.28 -25.16
N PHE A 440 -0.99 -7.11 -25.98
CA PHE A 440 -1.00 -6.06 -26.99
C PHE A 440 -1.09 -4.66 -26.36
N GLN A 441 -1.74 -4.57 -25.21
CA GLN A 441 -1.92 -3.35 -24.42
C GLN A 441 -0.75 -3.14 -23.45
N SER A 442 0.47 -3.58 -23.78
CA SER A 442 1.68 -3.24 -23.01
C SER A 442 2.57 -2.26 -23.77
N GLU A 443 3.27 -1.39 -23.04
CA GLU A 443 4.30 -0.51 -23.58
C GLU A 443 5.61 -0.78 -22.87
N MET A 444 6.70 -0.87 -23.65
CA MET A 444 8.03 -1.19 -23.15
C MET A 444 9.10 -0.41 -23.92
N PRO A 445 10.26 -0.15 -23.32
CA PRO A 445 11.40 0.45 -23.99
C PRO A 445 11.83 -0.33 -25.24
N SER A 446 12.36 0.36 -26.23
CA SER A 446 13.01 -0.28 -27.38
C SER A 446 14.30 -1.02 -26.97
N THR A 447 15.02 -0.49 -25.97
CA THR A 447 16.19 -1.14 -25.37
C THR A 447 15.75 -1.90 -24.12
N ILE A 448 15.73 -3.23 -24.23
CA ILE A 448 15.33 -4.10 -23.13
C ILE A 448 16.49 -4.31 -22.14
N ASP A 449 16.17 -4.30 -20.86
CA ASP A 449 17.10 -4.60 -19.78
C ASP A 449 17.73 -6.00 -19.94
N LYS A 450 19.02 -6.12 -19.61
CA LYS A 450 19.77 -7.38 -19.80
C LYS A 450 19.23 -8.51 -18.93
N ASP A 451 18.79 -8.21 -17.71
CA ASP A 451 18.22 -9.20 -16.80
C ASP A 451 16.87 -9.71 -17.32
N VAL A 452 16.08 -8.84 -17.98
CA VAL A 452 14.84 -9.22 -18.66
C VAL A 452 15.12 -10.14 -19.85
N ILE A 453 16.14 -9.84 -20.65
CA ILE A 453 16.55 -10.73 -21.76
C ILE A 453 17.04 -12.09 -21.22
N TYR A 454 17.81 -12.08 -20.13
CA TYR A 454 18.28 -13.31 -19.49
C TYR A 454 17.11 -14.17 -19.00
N ASP A 455 16.15 -13.56 -18.31
CA ASP A 455 14.92 -14.23 -17.86
C ASP A 455 14.09 -14.77 -19.04
N LEU A 456 13.95 -13.99 -20.12
CA LEU A 456 13.28 -14.43 -21.35
C LEU A 456 13.91 -15.71 -21.92
N LYS A 457 15.25 -15.74 -22.04
CA LYS A 457 15.96 -16.93 -22.55
C LYS A 457 15.71 -18.15 -21.67
N ASN A 458 15.72 -17.97 -20.35
CA ASN A 458 15.41 -19.07 -19.41
C ASN A 458 13.97 -19.56 -19.56
N LYS A 459 12.99 -18.65 -19.63
CA LYS A 459 11.57 -18.98 -19.89
C LYS A 459 11.39 -19.75 -21.19
N LEU A 460 12.10 -19.36 -22.26
CA LEU A 460 12.06 -20.07 -23.54
C LEU A 460 12.66 -21.48 -23.44
N LYS A 461 13.82 -21.63 -22.78
CA LYS A 461 14.43 -22.94 -22.52
C LYS A 461 13.50 -23.86 -21.77
N GLU A 462 12.89 -23.37 -20.69
CA GLU A 462 11.91 -24.12 -19.91
C GLU A 462 10.69 -24.51 -20.76
N PHE A 463 10.12 -23.54 -21.48
CA PHE A 463 8.96 -23.74 -22.34
C PHE A 463 9.18 -24.84 -23.39
N LEU A 464 10.36 -24.83 -24.04
CA LEU A 464 10.75 -25.80 -25.05
C LEU A 464 11.07 -27.17 -24.45
N SER A 465 11.74 -27.22 -23.30
CA SER A 465 12.15 -28.48 -22.65
C SER A 465 10.97 -29.26 -22.06
N GLN A 466 9.91 -28.56 -21.65
CA GLN A 466 8.69 -29.18 -21.12
C GLN A 466 7.74 -29.69 -22.21
N ARG A 467 8.05 -29.46 -23.50
CA ARG A 467 7.18 -29.79 -24.63
C ARG A 467 7.93 -30.66 -25.65
N SER A 468 7.19 -31.48 -26.38
CA SER A 468 7.75 -32.43 -27.35
C SER A 468 7.59 -31.91 -28.77
N TYR A 469 8.04 -30.68 -29.01
CA TYR A 469 8.12 -30.13 -30.37
C TYR A 469 9.30 -30.78 -31.11
N GLU A 470 9.09 -31.18 -32.35
CA GLU A 470 10.13 -31.76 -33.21
C GLU A 470 10.87 -30.67 -33.99
N THR A 471 10.12 -29.72 -34.54
CA THR A 471 10.65 -28.62 -35.35
C THR A 471 10.22 -27.27 -34.82
N VAL A 472 11.11 -26.29 -34.88
CA VAL A 472 10.86 -24.89 -34.56
C VAL A 472 11.23 -23.99 -35.73
N SER A 473 10.35 -23.03 -36.01
CA SER A 473 10.66 -21.86 -36.84
C SER A 473 10.75 -20.63 -35.94
N ILE A 474 11.83 -19.88 -36.02
CA ILE A 474 12.00 -18.58 -35.39
C ILE A 474 12.00 -17.51 -36.47
N ILE A 475 11.23 -16.44 -36.24
CA ILE A 475 11.07 -15.35 -37.19
C ILE A 475 11.23 -14.02 -36.42
N GLY A 476 12.14 -13.16 -36.89
CA GLY A 476 12.28 -11.78 -36.41
C GLY A 476 12.94 -11.60 -35.04
N CYS A 477 13.64 -12.61 -34.51
CA CYS A 477 14.18 -12.61 -33.15
C CYS A 477 15.64 -12.12 -33.04
N GLU A 478 16.19 -11.51 -34.08
CA GLU A 478 17.59 -11.10 -34.17
C GLU A 478 17.96 -10.06 -33.10
N LYS A 479 17.06 -9.11 -32.83
CA LYS A 479 17.32 -8.05 -31.84
C LYS A 479 17.14 -8.50 -30.41
N ILE A 480 16.09 -9.27 -30.13
CA ILE A 480 15.71 -9.64 -28.77
C ILE A 480 16.52 -10.84 -28.27
N LEU A 481 16.68 -11.87 -29.11
CA LEU A 481 17.33 -13.13 -28.71
C LEU A 481 18.75 -13.29 -29.26
N HIS A 482 19.15 -12.47 -30.24
CA HIS A 482 20.37 -12.69 -31.04
C HIS A 482 20.37 -14.03 -31.77
N VAL A 483 19.20 -14.42 -32.28
CA VAL A 483 19.01 -15.65 -33.07
C VAL A 483 18.43 -15.27 -34.43
N ASP A 484 19.17 -15.60 -35.49
CA ASP A 484 18.70 -15.42 -36.87
C ASP A 484 17.42 -16.21 -37.13
N SER A 485 16.58 -15.66 -38.01
CA SER A 485 15.39 -16.35 -38.50
C SER A 485 15.75 -17.69 -39.13
N ILE A 486 15.10 -18.76 -38.65
CA ILE A 486 15.33 -20.15 -39.07
C ILE A 486 13.96 -20.80 -39.25
N ARG A 487 13.76 -21.61 -40.30
CA ARG A 487 12.50 -22.31 -40.56
C ARG A 487 12.68 -23.81 -40.43
N GLY A 488 11.81 -24.47 -39.65
CA GLY A 488 11.72 -25.93 -39.56
C GLY A 488 12.95 -26.63 -39.00
N ALA A 489 13.75 -25.98 -38.16
CA ALA A 489 14.94 -26.60 -37.57
C ALA A 489 14.58 -27.52 -36.39
N PRO A 490 15.41 -28.53 -36.07
CA PRO A 490 15.23 -29.32 -34.86
C PRO A 490 15.28 -28.43 -33.60
N VAL A 491 14.38 -28.64 -32.64
CA VAL A 491 14.30 -27.82 -31.41
C VAL A 491 15.61 -27.77 -30.62
N ASN A 492 16.38 -28.87 -30.62
CA ASN A 492 17.68 -28.93 -29.95
C ASN A 492 18.69 -27.90 -30.48
N LEU A 493 18.59 -27.51 -31.76
CA LEU A 493 19.44 -26.47 -32.33
C LEU A 493 19.19 -25.12 -31.64
N LEU A 494 17.92 -24.80 -31.38
CA LEU A 494 17.54 -23.57 -30.71
C LEU A 494 17.95 -23.60 -29.24
N LEU A 495 17.72 -24.71 -28.54
CA LEU A 495 18.11 -24.86 -27.12
C LEU A 495 19.61 -24.59 -26.89
N ASN A 496 20.47 -24.96 -27.85
CA ASN A 496 21.91 -24.70 -27.78
C ASN A 496 22.31 -23.25 -28.08
N LYS A 497 21.46 -22.48 -28.78
CA LYS A 497 21.72 -21.07 -29.10
C LYS A 497 21.22 -20.12 -28.01
N LEU A 498 20.15 -20.50 -27.31
CA LEU A 498 19.65 -19.78 -26.13
C LEU A 498 20.62 -19.96 -24.97
#